data_AF-D4F5K5-F1
#
_entry.id   AF-D4F5K5-F1
#
_cell.length_a   1.000
_cell.length_b   1.000
_cell.length_c   1.000
_cell.angle_alpha   90.00
_cell.angle_beta   90.00
_cell.angle_gamma   90.00
#
_symmetry.space_group_name_H-M   'P 1'
#
loop_
_entity.id
_entity.type
_entity.pdbx_description
1 polymer ?
#
loop_
_entity_poly.entity_id
_entity_poly.type
_entity_poly.pdbx_seq_one_letter_code
_entity_poly.pdbx_strand_id
1 'polypeptide(L)'
;RQVPEIAGSHHEHIDGSGYPRGLTQAQMSLPARIMVIADIFEALTASDRPYKPAKTLSQTLAIMSDMVRRQHIDADLFRLFVQSGTYLEYARHYLQPEQIDRVDITHLLRQLADISAVAH
;
A
#
# COMPACT_ATOMS: atom_id res chain seq x y z
N ARG A 1 14.79 20.03 -12.17
CA ARG A 1 13.70 20.58 -11.32
C ARG A 1 12.41 19.84 -11.68
N GLN A 2 12.03 18.80 -10.94
CA GLN A 2 10.77 18.05 -11.13
C GLN A 2 10.12 17.83 -9.76
N VAL A 3 9.46 18.87 -9.23
CA VAL A 3 8.90 18.89 -7.86
C VAL A 3 7.41 19.32 -7.81
N PRO A 4 6.55 19.09 -8.84
CA PRO A 4 5.11 19.13 -8.52
C PRO A 4 4.24 18.01 -9.13
N GLU A 5 4.78 16.83 -9.44
CA GLU A 5 3.92 15.67 -9.84
C GLU A 5 3.52 14.76 -8.67
N ILE A 6 4.28 14.78 -7.57
CA ILE A 6 4.14 13.81 -6.47
C ILE A 6 3.09 14.26 -5.44
N ALA A 7 2.86 15.58 -5.30
CA ALA A 7 1.99 16.12 -4.27
C ALA A 7 0.48 16.17 -4.64
N GLY A 8 0.09 15.67 -5.81
CA GLY A 8 -1.32 15.69 -6.24
C GLY A 8 -1.89 14.34 -6.63
N SER A 9 -1.13 13.23 -6.58
CA SER A 9 -1.56 11.93 -7.14
C SER A 9 -1.56 10.77 -6.16
N HIS A 10 -1.51 11.06 -4.87
CA HIS A 10 -1.60 10.07 -3.79
C HIS A 10 -3.04 9.61 -3.52
N HIS A 11 -4.03 10.27 -4.12
CA HIS A 11 -5.44 9.85 -4.10
C HIS A 11 -5.89 9.16 -5.41
N GLU A 12 -4.97 8.85 -6.33
CA GLU A 12 -5.27 8.07 -7.53
C GLU A 12 -5.43 6.58 -7.20
N HIS A 13 -6.40 5.93 -7.83
CA HIS A 13 -6.60 4.48 -7.76
C HIS A 13 -6.29 3.89 -9.13
N ILE A 14 -5.68 2.70 -9.19
CA ILE A 14 -5.28 2.10 -10.47
C ILE A 14 -6.46 1.77 -11.41
N ASP A 15 -7.69 1.70 -10.89
CA ASP A 15 -8.94 1.57 -11.66
C ASP A 15 -9.44 2.90 -12.26
N GLY A 16 -8.80 4.02 -11.96
CA GLY A 16 -9.19 5.36 -12.40
C GLY A 16 -10.29 6.02 -11.56
N SER A 17 -10.74 5.39 -10.47
CA SER A 17 -11.76 5.97 -9.57
C SER A 17 -11.19 7.00 -8.58
N GLY A 18 -9.86 7.11 -8.52
CA GLY A 18 -9.17 8.08 -7.67
C GLY A 18 -9.25 9.51 -8.21
N TYR A 19 -8.72 10.45 -7.45
CA TYR A 19 -8.75 11.87 -7.76
C TYR A 19 -7.36 12.48 -7.53
N PRO A 20 -7.05 13.66 -8.08
CA PRO A 20 -7.85 14.55 -8.91
C PRO A 20 -7.84 14.22 -10.42
N ARG A 21 -7.00 13.30 -10.90
CA ARG A 21 -6.81 13.02 -12.33
C ARG A 21 -7.51 11.75 -12.82
N GLY A 22 -7.96 10.87 -11.95
CA GLY A 22 -8.66 9.63 -12.33
C GLY A 22 -7.79 8.70 -13.17
N LEU A 23 -6.50 8.60 -12.84
CA LEU A 23 -5.53 7.88 -13.66
C LEU A 23 -5.71 6.36 -13.52
N THR A 24 -5.86 5.68 -14.64
CA THR A 24 -5.79 4.22 -14.69
C THR A 24 -4.35 3.72 -14.56
N GLN A 25 -4.16 2.43 -14.26
CA GLN A 25 -2.85 1.79 -14.12
C GLN A 25 -1.90 2.10 -15.30
N ALA A 26 -2.41 2.08 -16.54
CA ALA A 26 -1.63 2.34 -17.75
C ALA A 26 -1.17 3.81 -17.88
N GLN A 27 -1.86 4.73 -17.20
CA GLN A 27 -1.56 6.16 -17.20
C GLN A 27 -0.65 6.57 -16.04
N MET A 28 -0.45 5.69 -15.05
CA MET A 28 0.43 5.93 -13.91
C MET A 28 1.86 5.46 -14.19
N SER A 29 2.84 6.33 -13.94
CA SER A 29 4.25 5.93 -13.99
C SER A 29 4.57 4.90 -12.88
N LEU A 30 5.61 4.08 -13.09
CA LEU A 30 6.07 3.13 -12.06
C LEU A 30 6.37 3.83 -10.71
N PRO A 31 7.11 4.96 -10.67
CA PRO A 31 7.30 5.71 -9.43
C PRO A 31 6.01 6.18 -8.78
N ALA A 32 5.01 6.61 -9.56
CA ALA A 32 3.72 7.04 -9.01
C ALA A 32 2.99 5.89 -8.30
N ARG A 33 2.99 4.68 -8.88
CA ARG A 33 2.37 3.49 -8.27
C ARG A 33 3.09 3.06 -6.99
N ILE A 34 4.42 3.16 -6.96
CA ILE A 34 5.22 2.92 -5.74
C ILE A 34 4.86 3.92 -4.66
N MET A 35 4.76 5.21 -5.01
CA MET A 35 4.38 6.27 -4.07
C MET A 35 3.01 6.04 -3.43
N VAL A 36 2.02 5.60 -4.21
CA VAL A 36 0.68 5.27 -3.67
C VAL A 36 0.75 4.18 -2.59
N ILE A 37 1.53 3.12 -2.81
CA ILE A 37 1.71 2.04 -1.81
C ILE A 37 2.37 2.59 -0.54
N ALA A 38 3.42 3.39 -0.68
CA ALA A 38 4.15 3.97 0.44
C ALA A 38 3.26 4.91 1.27
N ASP A 39 2.52 5.80 0.62
CA ASP A 39 1.64 6.80 1.26
C ASP A 39 0.50 6.13 2.03
N ILE A 40 -0.16 5.13 1.43
CA ILE A 40 -1.21 4.36 2.10
C ILE A 40 -0.66 3.64 3.33
N PHE A 41 0.50 2.99 3.20
CA PHE A 41 1.11 2.28 4.32
C PHE A 41 1.47 3.23 5.47
N GLU A 42 2.07 4.38 5.16
CA GLU A 42 2.41 5.41 6.13
C GLU A 42 1.14 5.96 6.81
N ALA A 43 0.12 6.33 6.04
CA ALA A 43 -1.13 6.87 6.56
C ALA A 43 -1.88 5.88 7.47
N LEU A 44 -1.82 4.58 7.18
CA LEU A 44 -2.46 3.54 8.01
C LEU A 44 -1.71 3.28 9.31
N THR A 45 -0.38 3.46 9.31
CA THR A 45 0.49 3.16 10.45
C THR A 45 0.85 4.39 11.28
N ALA A 46 0.54 5.60 10.82
CA ALA A 46 0.77 6.83 11.55
C ALA A 46 0.06 6.84 12.92
N SER A 47 0.82 7.19 13.96
CA SER A 47 0.37 7.28 15.36
C SER A 47 0.21 8.72 15.86
N ASP A 48 0.19 9.69 14.95
CA ASP A 48 0.22 11.13 15.21
C ASP A 48 -1.14 11.71 15.66
N ARG A 49 -2.19 10.88 15.70
CA ARG A 49 -3.54 11.31 16.09
C ARG A 49 -3.89 10.82 17.50
N PRO A 50 -4.01 11.72 18.50
CA PRO A 50 -4.26 11.36 19.91
C PRO A 50 -5.51 10.51 20.17
N TYR A 51 -6.45 10.51 19.22
CA TYR A 51 -7.78 9.92 19.39
C TYR A 51 -8.01 8.66 18.53
N LYS A 52 -7.01 8.20 17.78
CA LYS A 52 -7.14 7.02 16.94
C LYS A 52 -5.91 6.12 17.10
N PRO A 53 -6.07 4.90 17.66
CA PRO A 53 -4.95 3.98 17.76
C PRO A 53 -4.42 3.66 16.35
N ALA A 54 -3.11 3.75 16.21
CA ALA A 54 -2.42 3.37 14.99
C ALA A 54 -2.65 1.89 14.69
N LYS A 55 -2.71 1.53 13.41
CA LYS A 55 -2.94 0.13 13.02
C LYS A 55 -1.68 -0.70 13.20
N THR A 56 -1.88 -1.97 13.51
CA THR A 56 -0.80 -2.96 13.52
C THR A 56 -0.43 -3.37 12.09
N LEU A 57 0.72 -4.01 11.90
CA LEU A 57 1.17 -4.49 10.59
C LEU A 57 0.19 -5.47 9.97
N SER A 58 -0.35 -6.41 10.74
CA SER A 58 -1.34 -7.36 10.24
C SER A 58 -2.60 -6.66 9.73
N GLN A 59 -3.10 -5.65 10.45
CA GLN A 59 -4.26 -4.85 10.05
C GLN A 59 -3.99 -4.03 8.80
N THR A 60 -2.84 -3.35 8.75
CA THR A 60 -2.44 -2.51 7.61
C THR A 60 -2.31 -3.34 6.33
N LEU A 61 -1.58 -4.46 6.38
CA LEU A 61 -1.38 -5.31 5.22
C LEU A 61 -2.67 -6.00 4.76
N ALA A 62 -3.58 -6.35 5.68
CA ALA A 62 -4.89 -6.87 5.33
C ALA A 62 -5.75 -5.82 4.59
N ILE A 63 -5.74 -4.57 5.05
CA ILE A 63 -6.46 -3.47 4.37
C ILE A 63 -5.88 -3.24 2.97
N MET A 64 -4.55 -3.17 2.85
CA MET A 64 -3.91 -2.99 1.55
C MET A 64 -4.18 -4.17 0.61
N SER A 65 -4.24 -5.41 1.13
CA SER A 65 -4.67 -6.57 0.34
C SER A 65 -6.11 -6.43 -0.17
N ASP A 66 -7.04 -5.87 0.61
CA ASP A 66 -8.40 -5.56 0.14
C ASP A 66 -8.38 -4.46 -0.94
N MET A 67 -7.52 -3.46 -0.80
CA MET A 67 -7.32 -2.43 -1.82
C MET A 67 -6.78 -3.01 -3.14
N VAL A 68 -5.94 -4.06 -3.09
CA VAL A 68 -5.54 -4.80 -4.29
C VAL A 68 -6.76 -5.47 -4.94
N ARG A 69 -7.62 -6.14 -4.15
CA ARG A 69 -8.83 -6.80 -4.66
C ARG A 69 -9.79 -5.83 -5.34
N ARG A 70 -9.85 -4.61 -4.84
CA ARG A 70 -10.66 -3.52 -5.39
C ARG A 70 -9.99 -2.77 -6.55
N GLN A 71 -8.80 -3.18 -6.97
CA GLN A 71 -8.02 -2.49 -8.00
C GLN A 71 -7.75 -1.02 -7.64
N HIS A 72 -7.51 -0.72 -6.36
CA HIS A 72 -7.05 0.60 -5.95
C HIS A 72 -5.51 0.72 -6.00
N ILE A 73 -4.79 -0.38 -5.72
CA ILE A 73 -3.33 -0.41 -5.73
C ILE A 73 -2.79 -1.55 -6.60
N ASP A 74 -1.59 -1.36 -7.14
CA ASP A 74 -0.92 -2.30 -8.03
C ASP A 74 -0.53 -3.60 -7.30
N ALA A 75 -1.07 -4.73 -7.77
CA ALA A 75 -0.89 -6.04 -7.14
C ALA A 75 0.56 -6.52 -7.14
N ASP A 76 1.29 -6.28 -8.24
CA ASP A 76 2.66 -6.77 -8.41
C ASP A 76 3.62 -5.98 -7.52
N LEU A 77 3.43 -4.66 -7.45
CA LEU A 77 4.22 -3.80 -6.57
C LEU A 77 3.92 -4.04 -5.10
N PHE A 78 2.65 -4.26 -4.74
CA PHE A 78 2.31 -4.60 -3.35
C PHE A 78 2.88 -5.96 -2.97
N ARG A 79 2.84 -6.95 -3.87
CA ARG A 79 3.50 -8.25 -3.66
C ARG A 79 5.00 -8.07 -3.45
N LEU A 80 5.67 -7.28 -4.30
CA LEU A 80 7.10 -6.99 -4.17
C LEU A 80 7.42 -6.36 -2.81
N PHE A 81 6.64 -5.36 -2.38
CA PHE A 81 6.79 -4.67 -1.10
C PHE A 81 6.70 -5.62 0.12
N VAL A 82 5.82 -6.62 0.04
CA VAL A 82 5.67 -7.66 1.07
C VAL A 82 6.82 -8.67 1.02
N GLN A 83 7.17 -9.17 -0.17
CA GLN A 83 8.22 -10.18 -0.36
C GLN A 83 9.62 -9.68 -0.02
N SER A 84 9.92 -8.41 -0.32
CA SER A 84 11.20 -7.79 0.00
C SER A 84 11.39 -7.57 1.51
N GLY A 85 10.31 -7.59 2.29
CA GLY A 85 10.33 -7.24 3.71
C GLY A 85 10.47 -5.74 3.96
N THR A 86 10.33 -4.89 2.93
CA THR A 86 10.46 -3.42 3.06
C THR A 86 9.50 -2.85 4.10
N TYR A 87 8.27 -3.36 4.16
CA TYR A 87 7.29 -2.95 5.19
C TYR A 87 7.81 -3.17 6.62
N LEU A 88 8.51 -4.28 6.85
CA LEU A 88 9.01 -4.67 8.16
C LEU A 88 10.28 -3.90 8.53
N GLU A 89 11.15 -3.65 7.54
CA GLU A 89 12.31 -2.80 7.71
C GLU A 89 11.88 -1.38 8.12
N TYR A 90 10.94 -0.78 7.39
CA TYR A 90 10.34 0.50 7.78
C TYR A 90 9.74 0.44 9.19
N ALA A 91 8.94 -0.59 9.47
CA ALA A 91 8.26 -0.74 10.75
C ALA A 91 9.22 -0.74 11.94
N ARG A 92 10.34 -1.46 11.82
CA ARG A 92 11.38 -1.55 12.85
C ARG A 92 12.08 -0.22 13.12
N HIS A 93 12.13 0.67 12.13
CA HIS A 93 12.79 1.97 12.28
C HIS A 93 11.84 3.07 12.78
N TYR A 94 10.55 3.01 12.41
CA TYR A 94 9.65 4.15 12.54
C TYR A 94 8.37 3.89 13.36
N LEU A 95 7.95 2.63 13.54
CA LEU A 95 6.71 2.32 14.25
C LEU A 95 6.96 1.95 15.72
N GLN A 96 5.91 2.11 16.52
CA GLN A 96 5.96 1.68 17.92
C GLN A 96 5.98 0.14 18.00
N PRO A 97 6.67 -0.46 19.00
CA PRO A 97 6.75 -1.91 19.14
C PRO A 97 5.38 -2.62 19.16
N GLU A 98 4.36 -1.98 19.72
CA GLU A 98 3.00 -2.53 19.83
C GLU A 98 2.29 -2.63 18.47
N GLN A 99 2.76 -1.89 17.47
CA GLN A 99 2.24 -1.97 16.09
C GLN A 99 2.86 -3.12 15.31
N ILE A 100 4.01 -3.66 15.74
CA ILE A 100 4.80 -4.67 15.04
C ILE A 100 4.33 -6.07 15.49
N ASP A 101 3.11 -6.43 15.09
CA ASP A 101 2.54 -7.74 15.35
C ASP A 101 2.95 -8.80 14.31
N ARG A 102 2.65 -10.05 14.61
CA ARG A 102 2.96 -11.17 13.71
C ARG A 102 2.07 -11.13 12.47
N VAL A 103 2.69 -11.16 11.29
CA VAL A 103 2.01 -11.28 10.00
C VAL A 103 2.27 -12.66 9.40
N ASP A 104 1.22 -13.35 8.95
CA ASP A 104 1.37 -14.56 8.14
C ASP A 104 1.59 -14.19 6.66
N ILE A 105 2.85 -13.94 6.33
CA ILE A 105 3.27 -13.54 4.98
C ILE A 105 3.01 -14.65 3.97
N THR A 106 3.10 -15.92 4.37
CA THR A 106 2.84 -17.04 3.45
C THR A 106 1.38 -17.04 3.03
N HIS A 107 0.46 -16.85 3.98
CA HIS A 107 -0.96 -16.74 3.69
C HIS A 107 -1.28 -15.53 2.82
N LEU A 108 -0.74 -14.36 3.17
CA LEU A 108 -0.94 -13.12 2.42
C LEU A 108 -0.47 -13.25 0.96
N LEU A 109 0.73 -13.79 0.72
CA LEU A 109 1.25 -13.97 -0.63
C LEU A 109 0.42 -14.95 -1.47
N ARG A 110 -0.14 -15.99 -0.84
CA ARG A 110 -1.06 -16.91 -1.51
C ARG A 110 -2.33 -16.19 -1.95
N GLN A 111 -2.93 -15.39 -1.06
CA GLN A 111 -4.11 -14.59 -1.38
C GLN A 111 -3.85 -13.62 -2.55
N LEU A 112 -2.67 -12.99 -2.58
CA LEU A 112 -2.25 -12.10 -3.66
C LEU A 112 -2.00 -12.84 -4.99
N ALA A 113 -1.54 -14.10 -4.94
CA ALA A 113 -1.38 -14.94 -6.12
C ALA A 113 -2.73 -15.25 -6.78
N ASP A 114 -3.73 -15.58 -5.97
CA ASP A 114 -5.08 -15.87 -6.44
C ASP A 114 -5.76 -14.66 -7.09
N ILE A 115 -5.49 -13.44 -6.60
CA ILE A 115 -6.06 -12.20 -7.16
C ILE A 115 -5.48 -11.91 -8.55
N SER A 116 -4.16 -12.03 -8.71
CA SER A 116 -3.50 -11.81 -10.01
C SER A 116 -3.92 -12.84 -11.06
N ALA A 117 -4.29 -14.05 -10.66
CA ALA A 117 -4.75 -15.10 -11.58
C ALA A 117 -6.14 -14.82 -12.18
N VAL A 118 -6.94 -13.95 -11.56
CA VAL A 118 -8.31 -13.61 -12.01
C VAL A 118 -8.36 -12.26 -12.75
N ALA A 119 -7.31 -11.45 -12.65
CA ALA A 119 -7.25 -10.10 -13.20
C ALA A 119 -6.71 -10.02 -14.65
N HIS A 120 -6.55 -11.16 -15.33
CA HIS A 120 -6.06 -11.26 -16.71
C HIS A 120 -7.08 -11.86 -17.67
#